data_AF-A0A357EYR1-F1
#
_entry.id   AF-A0A357EYR1-F1
#
_cell.length_a   1.000
_cell.length_b   1.000
_cell.length_c   1.000
_cell.angle_alpha   90.00
_cell.angle_beta   90.00
_cell.angle_gamma   90.00
#
_symmetry.space_group_name_H-M   'P 1'
#
loop_
_entity.id
_entity.type
_entity.pdbx_description
1 polymer ?
#
loop_
_entity_poly.entity_id
_entity_poly.type
_entity_poly.pdbx_seq_one_letter_code
_entity_poly.pdbx_strand_id
1 'polypeptide(L)'
;MFRRRHKVRGFPGFPVFLQPAAAFASREAVRQKMNRKNRLPKTHENHNFQWFIAGIAAWAVGWSFYDLLSYSAFDLMTLAMAAALAFHLRRYDAEFAKNGLPISLQTIFAFWGTISIGAAAGILLAFVGSAALPSAAGKGKNVDLPAVFTRVAAAAAAAFAFSLSLGFSHKIFTPLTYYGLTIYTPVLASAILMTAASFAAISLLRHLAGEQQSASPEKSASESYRHGAALLCVSLLHIAFSHFGIEFGLVVVPAAFAADLAYKIHIRLLGQKMREIYESNRIYLSTVEVLSSAIDAREEIGMGHVSRTRIYAVELGKLMGIGADELNALKIGALLHDIGKLGVPDHILNKPG
;
A
#
# COMPACT_ATOMS: atom_id res chain seq x y z
N MET A 1 -35.69 0.57 -46.29
CA MET A 1 -36.09 -0.49 -47.25
C MET A 1 -35.10 -1.64 -47.14
N PHE A 2 -35.60 -2.80 -46.68
CA PHE A 2 -35.03 -4.15 -46.60
C PHE A 2 -33.51 -4.43 -46.55
N ARG A 3 -33.11 -4.94 -45.37
CA ARG A 3 -31.85 -5.63 -45.06
C ARG A 3 -32.06 -7.14 -45.24
N ARG A 4 -31.44 -7.79 -46.22
CA ARG A 4 -31.43 -9.27 -46.35
C ARG A 4 -30.33 -9.86 -45.46
N ARG A 5 -30.71 -10.66 -44.47
CA ARG A 5 -29.80 -11.58 -43.76
C ARG A 5 -29.79 -12.91 -44.51
N HIS A 6 -28.63 -13.34 -45.01
CA HIS A 6 -28.42 -14.75 -45.34
C HIS A 6 -28.17 -15.54 -44.05
N LYS A 7 -28.91 -16.63 -43.93
CA LYS A 7 -28.87 -17.61 -42.85
C LYS A 7 -28.16 -18.84 -43.42
N VAL A 8 -27.01 -19.22 -42.86
CA VAL A 8 -26.36 -20.51 -43.13
C VAL A 8 -26.33 -21.28 -41.82
N ARG A 9 -27.03 -22.43 -41.79
CA ARG A 9 -26.90 -23.56 -40.85
C ARG A 9 -25.77 -24.45 -41.42
N GLY A 10 -24.76 -24.96 -40.72
CA GLY A 10 -24.72 -25.91 -39.58
C GLY A 10 -23.71 -27.01 -39.97
N PHE A 11 -22.66 -27.32 -39.19
CA PHE A 11 -22.44 -28.56 -38.38
C PHE A 11 -20.88 -28.76 -38.21
N PRO A 12 -20.35 -29.69 -37.38
CA PRO A 12 -20.42 -29.83 -35.92
C PRO A 12 -19.02 -29.95 -35.23
N GLY A 13 -18.99 -29.77 -33.90
CA GLY A 13 -18.04 -30.46 -33.00
C GLY A 13 -16.67 -29.81 -32.75
N PHE A 14 -16.53 -29.12 -31.61
CA PHE A 14 -15.48 -29.29 -30.58
C PHE A 14 -15.75 -28.27 -29.46
N PRO A 15 -15.82 -28.67 -28.16
CA PRO A 15 -16.11 -27.74 -27.08
C PRO A 15 -14.85 -26.93 -26.75
N VAL A 16 -14.84 -25.65 -27.11
CA VAL A 16 -13.82 -24.70 -26.65
C VAL A 16 -14.07 -24.41 -25.17
N PHE A 17 -13.20 -24.96 -24.31
CA PHE A 17 -13.05 -24.59 -22.90
C PHE A 17 -12.56 -23.14 -22.80
N LEU A 18 -13.47 -22.18 -22.96
CA LEU A 18 -13.24 -20.78 -22.61
C LEU A 18 -14.43 -20.31 -21.77
N GLN A 19 -14.38 -20.55 -20.46
CA GLN A 19 -15.04 -19.67 -19.48
C GLN A 19 -14.63 -20.00 -18.03
N PRO A 20 -13.61 -19.30 -17.49
CA PRO A 20 -13.57 -18.98 -16.06
C PRO A 20 -13.98 -17.52 -15.80
N ALA A 21 -13.73 -16.62 -16.75
CA ALA A 21 -13.84 -15.18 -16.52
C ALA A 21 -15.29 -14.65 -16.42
N ALA A 22 -16.21 -15.12 -17.27
CA ALA A 22 -17.61 -14.65 -17.25
C ALA A 22 -18.42 -15.20 -16.06
N ALA A 23 -18.07 -16.40 -15.58
CA ALA A 23 -18.66 -16.99 -14.38
C ALA A 23 -18.15 -16.29 -13.10
N PHE A 24 -16.90 -15.81 -13.09
CA PHE A 24 -16.35 -15.04 -11.97
C PHE A 24 -16.95 -13.63 -11.90
N ALA A 25 -17.05 -12.94 -13.04
CA ALA A 25 -17.64 -11.60 -13.12
C ALA A 25 -19.14 -11.60 -12.74
N SER A 26 -19.89 -12.65 -13.11
CA SER A 26 -21.30 -12.77 -12.73
C SER A 26 -21.47 -13.11 -11.25
N ARG A 27 -20.60 -13.93 -10.66
CA ARG A 27 -20.57 -14.20 -9.22
C ARG A 27 -20.17 -12.97 -8.41
N GLU A 28 -19.20 -12.18 -8.86
CA GLU A 28 -18.84 -10.92 -8.22
C GLU A 28 -19.94 -9.87 -8.34
N ALA A 29 -20.59 -9.75 -9.50
CA ALA A 29 -21.72 -8.85 -9.69
C ALA A 29 -22.91 -9.24 -8.81
N VAL A 30 -23.21 -10.54 -8.68
CA VAL A 30 -24.28 -11.05 -7.78
C VAL A 30 -23.87 -10.89 -6.31
N ARG A 31 -22.60 -11.08 -5.96
CA ARG A 31 -22.06 -10.85 -4.60
C ARG A 31 -22.09 -9.37 -4.23
N GLN A 32 -21.78 -8.46 -5.17
CA GLN A 32 -21.91 -7.01 -4.98
C GLN A 32 -23.38 -6.59 -4.85
N LYS A 33 -24.29 -7.22 -5.62
CA LYS A 33 -25.73 -6.93 -5.55
C LYS A 33 -26.35 -7.46 -4.26
N MET A 34 -25.91 -8.63 -3.75
CA MET A 34 -26.28 -9.12 -2.41
C MET A 34 -25.68 -8.26 -1.29
N ASN A 35 -24.42 -7.84 -1.38
CA ASN A 35 -23.81 -6.92 -0.41
C ASN A 35 -24.45 -5.53 -0.40
N ARG A 36 -25.02 -5.07 -1.51
CA ARG A 36 -25.83 -3.83 -1.55
C ARG A 36 -27.20 -4.02 -0.89
N LYS A 37 -27.81 -5.20 -1.00
CA LYS A 37 -29.15 -5.50 -0.47
C LYS A 37 -29.14 -5.85 1.03
N ASN A 38 -28.01 -6.33 1.55
CA ASN A 38 -27.78 -6.59 2.98
C ASN A 38 -27.26 -5.39 3.79
N ARG A 39 -27.18 -4.18 3.21
CA ARG A 39 -27.01 -2.97 4.00
C ARG A 39 -28.33 -2.67 4.69
N LEU A 40 -28.51 -3.23 5.88
CA LEU A 40 -29.56 -2.81 6.81
C LEU A 40 -29.56 -1.27 6.88
N PRO A 41 -30.73 -0.61 6.95
CA PRO A 41 -30.78 0.82 7.17
C PRO A 41 -29.98 1.13 8.44
N LYS A 42 -29.01 2.05 8.35
CA LYS A 42 -28.31 2.57 9.53
C LYS A 42 -29.38 3.14 10.47
N THR A 43 -29.72 2.41 11.51
CA THR A 43 -30.72 2.83 12.50
C THR A 43 -30.23 4.09 13.21
N HIS A 44 -31.15 4.98 13.58
CA HIS A 44 -30.84 6.22 14.30
C HIS A 44 -30.04 5.99 15.60
N GLU A 45 -30.10 4.80 16.20
CA GLU A 45 -29.31 4.40 17.38
C GLU A 45 -27.79 4.49 17.17
N ASN A 46 -27.29 4.18 15.97
CA ASN A 46 -25.85 4.20 15.70
C ASN A 46 -25.28 5.64 15.72
N HIS A 47 -26.12 6.65 15.50
CA HIS A 47 -25.67 8.04 15.52
C HIS A 47 -25.41 8.53 16.95
N ASN A 48 -26.31 8.22 17.88
CA ASN A 48 -26.15 8.57 19.30
C ASN A 48 -24.91 7.90 19.91
N PHE A 49 -24.66 6.64 19.55
CA PHE A 49 -23.47 5.93 20.02
C PHE A 49 -22.17 6.52 19.44
N GLN A 50 -22.16 6.96 18.18
CA GLN A 50 -20.99 7.66 17.61
C GLN A 50 -20.70 8.99 18.32
N TRP A 51 -21.73 9.74 18.73
CA TRP A 51 -21.54 10.94 19.55
C TRP A 51 -21.02 10.63 20.95
N PHE A 52 -21.43 9.51 21.54
CA PHE A 52 -20.87 9.05 22.82
C PHE A 52 -19.37 8.74 22.71
N ILE A 53 -18.93 8.03 21.66
CA ILE A 53 -17.51 7.80 21.39
C ILE A 53 -16.78 9.13 21.16
N ALA A 54 -17.37 10.04 20.40
CA ALA A 54 -16.81 11.37 20.17
C ALA A 54 -16.64 12.15 21.49
N GLY A 55 -17.59 12.03 22.43
CA GLY A 55 -17.50 12.60 23.77
C GLY A 55 -16.32 12.04 24.57
N ILE A 56 -16.13 10.71 24.58
CA ILE A 56 -14.97 10.07 25.24
C ILE A 56 -13.66 10.55 24.62
N ALA A 57 -13.58 10.56 23.28
CA ALA A 57 -12.39 11.00 22.57
C ALA A 57 -12.08 12.48 22.84
N ALA A 58 -13.09 13.34 22.83
CA ALA A 58 -12.93 14.77 23.12
C ALA A 58 -12.48 15.01 24.57
N TRP A 59 -13.07 14.30 25.53
CA TRP A 59 -12.64 14.37 26.93
C TRP A 59 -11.20 13.91 27.10
N ALA A 60 -10.81 12.79 26.49
CA ALA A 60 -9.44 12.27 26.57
C ALA A 60 -8.41 13.25 25.97
N VAL A 61 -8.73 13.85 24.82
CA VAL A 61 -7.88 14.88 24.21
C VAL A 61 -7.82 16.14 25.09
N GLY A 62 -8.95 16.59 25.63
CA GLY A 62 -9.01 17.73 26.55
C GLY A 62 -8.18 17.52 27.82
N TRP A 63 -8.30 16.34 28.44
CA TRP A 63 -7.47 15.95 29.57
C TRP A 63 -5.98 15.93 29.19
N SER A 64 -5.66 15.46 27.98
CA SER A 64 -4.26 15.43 27.51
C SER A 64 -3.67 16.83 27.35
N PHE A 65 -4.45 17.82 26.91
CA PHE A 65 -4.02 19.22 26.87
C PHE A 65 -3.83 19.84 28.25
N TYR A 66 -4.63 19.43 29.23
CA TYR A 66 -4.43 19.84 30.61
C TYR A 66 -3.16 19.22 31.20
N ASP A 67 -2.94 17.92 31.00
CA ASP A 67 -1.75 17.20 31.50
C ASP A 67 -0.45 17.75 30.92
N LEU A 68 -0.47 18.19 29.65
CA LEU A 68 0.65 18.87 28.98
C LEU A 68 1.19 20.10 29.73
N LEU A 69 0.37 20.76 30.56
CA LEU A 69 0.83 21.91 31.35
C LEU A 69 1.85 21.52 32.43
N SER A 70 1.90 20.22 32.79
CA SER A 70 2.87 19.69 33.74
C SER A 70 4.17 19.20 33.07
N TYR A 71 4.25 19.22 31.74
CA TYR A 71 5.34 18.61 30.99
C TYR A 71 6.55 19.55 30.93
N SER A 72 7.75 18.98 30.93
CA SER A 72 8.97 19.76 30.75
C SER A 72 9.08 20.29 29.31
N ALA A 73 9.92 21.32 29.09
CA ALA A 73 10.20 21.82 27.75
C ALA A 73 10.77 20.73 26.82
N PHE A 74 11.51 19.78 27.39
CA PHE A 74 12.05 18.64 26.67
C PHE A 74 10.95 17.66 26.22
N ASP A 75 9.98 17.35 27.09
CA ASP A 75 8.85 16.47 26.77
C ASP A 75 7.95 17.09 25.70
N LEU A 76 7.74 18.39 25.75
CA LEU A 76 6.99 19.13 24.73
C LEU A 76 7.69 19.11 23.37
N MET A 77 9.01 19.29 23.35
CA MET A 77 9.81 19.25 22.12
C MET A 77 9.80 17.84 21.50
N THR A 78 10.01 16.80 22.31
CA THR A 78 9.98 15.39 21.85
C THR A 78 8.60 15.01 21.33
N LEU A 79 7.53 15.42 22.01
CA LEU A 79 6.16 15.22 21.53
C LEU A 79 5.91 15.94 20.20
N ALA A 80 6.35 17.19 20.05
CA ALA A 80 6.20 17.94 18.81
C ALA A 80 6.93 17.28 17.63
N MET A 81 8.17 16.80 17.87
CA MET A 81 8.94 16.05 16.87
C MET A 81 8.27 14.73 16.49
N ALA A 82 7.80 13.98 17.48
CA ALA A 82 7.08 12.72 17.25
C ALA A 82 5.75 12.95 16.51
N ALA A 83 5.03 14.03 16.82
CA ALA A 83 3.79 14.40 16.13
C ALA A 83 4.06 14.77 14.66
N ALA A 84 5.12 15.53 14.39
CA ALA A 84 5.55 15.86 13.02
C ALA A 84 5.94 14.59 12.23
N LEU A 85 6.67 13.68 12.87
CA LEU A 85 7.08 12.42 12.25
C LEU A 85 5.88 11.51 12.00
N ALA A 86 4.98 11.35 12.97
CA ALA A 86 3.73 10.60 12.84
C ALA A 86 2.87 11.17 11.69
N PHE A 87 2.76 12.51 11.60
CA PHE A 87 2.05 13.18 10.53
C PHE A 87 2.68 12.91 9.15
N HIS A 88 4.01 12.91 9.05
CA HIS A 88 4.69 12.68 7.78
C HIS A 88 4.65 11.21 7.34
N LEU A 89 4.87 10.29 8.28
CA LEU A 89 4.93 8.85 8.01
C LEU A 89 3.56 8.20 7.82
N ARG A 90 2.46 8.85 8.22
CA ARG A 90 1.09 8.30 8.05
C ARG A 90 0.77 7.80 6.65
N ARG A 91 1.38 8.39 5.60
CA ARG A 91 1.11 8.01 4.20
C ARG A 91 1.50 6.56 3.90
N TYR A 92 2.45 6.02 4.67
CA TYR A 92 2.95 4.66 4.52
C TYR A 92 2.04 3.62 5.17
N ASP A 93 1.12 3.99 6.07
CA ASP A 93 0.18 3.03 6.68
C ASP A 93 -0.69 2.34 5.62
N ALA A 94 -1.13 3.09 4.60
CA ALA A 94 -1.89 2.53 3.49
C ALA A 94 -1.04 1.62 2.60
N GLU A 95 0.26 1.87 2.52
CA GLU A 95 1.20 1.09 1.71
C GLU A 95 1.58 -0.21 2.42
N PHE A 96 1.83 -0.16 3.73
CA PHE A 96 2.04 -1.35 4.56
C PHE A 96 0.83 -2.27 4.55
N ALA A 97 -0.38 -1.71 4.68
CA ALA A 97 -1.61 -2.49 4.60
C ALA A 97 -1.80 -3.17 3.23
N LYS A 98 -1.45 -2.49 2.13
CA LYS A 98 -1.49 -3.08 0.77
C LYS A 98 -0.51 -4.24 0.59
N ASN A 99 0.66 -4.14 1.21
CA ASN A 99 1.71 -5.15 1.12
C ASN A 99 1.54 -6.29 2.15
N GLY A 100 0.39 -6.35 2.84
CA GLY A 100 0.10 -7.40 3.81
C GLY A 100 0.91 -7.32 5.10
N LEU A 101 1.60 -6.20 5.34
CA LEU A 101 2.34 -5.98 6.59
C LEU A 101 1.35 -5.58 7.69
N PRO A 102 1.25 -6.37 8.78
CA PRO A 102 0.35 -6.08 9.88
C PRO A 102 0.97 -5.01 10.79
N ILE A 103 1.28 -3.82 10.26
CA ILE A 103 1.90 -2.73 11.03
C ILE A 103 1.03 -1.48 10.89
N SER A 104 0.83 -0.78 12.01
CA SER A 104 0.12 0.49 12.09
C SER A 104 1.07 1.50 12.73
N LEU A 105 1.64 2.41 11.93
CA LEU A 105 2.54 3.45 12.42
C LEU A 105 1.85 4.31 13.48
N GLN A 106 0.56 4.62 13.29
CA GLN A 106 -0.22 5.36 14.28
C GLN A 106 -0.25 4.66 15.65
N THR A 107 -0.44 3.34 15.66
CA THR A 107 -0.44 2.55 16.91
C THR A 107 0.95 2.52 17.53
N ILE A 108 2.00 2.42 16.71
CA ILE A 108 3.39 2.50 17.19
C ILE A 108 3.67 3.86 17.85
N PHE A 109 3.33 4.97 17.20
CA PHE A 109 3.55 6.31 17.74
C PHE A 109 2.75 6.55 19.02
N ALA A 110 1.48 6.13 19.05
CA ALA A 110 0.65 6.23 20.24
C ALA A 110 1.26 5.44 21.42
N PHE A 111 1.65 4.19 21.19
CA PHE A 111 2.27 3.35 22.22
C PHE A 111 3.62 3.89 22.68
N TRP A 112 4.46 4.35 21.75
CA TRP A 112 5.73 4.96 22.09
C TRP A 112 5.56 6.23 22.92
N GLY A 113 4.62 7.10 22.55
CA GLY A 113 4.31 8.31 23.32
C GLY A 113 3.83 7.99 24.73
N THR A 114 2.95 7.00 24.86
CA THR A 114 2.48 6.51 26.17
C THR A 114 3.62 6.03 27.05
N ILE A 115 4.54 5.24 26.49
CA ILE A 115 5.65 4.63 27.25
C ILE A 115 6.76 5.63 27.57
N SER A 116 7.07 6.54 26.64
CA SER A 116 8.27 7.37 26.73
C SER A 116 8.01 8.74 27.37
N ILE A 117 6.82 9.30 27.18
CA ILE A 117 6.47 10.64 27.65
C ILE A 117 5.33 10.57 28.67
N GLY A 118 4.26 9.83 28.33
CA GLY A 118 3.12 9.64 29.22
C GLY A 118 1.80 9.44 28.48
N ALA A 119 0.74 9.16 29.24
CA ALA A 119 -0.58 8.85 28.68
C ALA A 119 -1.13 9.95 27.77
N ALA A 120 -0.97 11.22 28.15
CA ALA A 120 -1.44 12.35 27.35
C ALA A 120 -0.72 12.44 26.00
N ALA A 121 0.59 12.22 25.97
CA ALA A 121 1.36 12.17 24.73
C ALA A 121 0.87 11.06 23.78
N GLY A 122 0.62 9.85 24.31
CA GLY A 122 0.10 8.74 23.50
C GLY A 122 -1.27 9.02 22.87
N ILE A 123 -2.18 9.65 23.62
CA ILE A 123 -3.51 10.05 23.15
C ILE A 123 -3.41 11.11 22.04
N LEU A 124 -2.55 12.11 22.22
CA LEU A 124 -2.36 13.18 21.24
C LEU A 124 -1.69 12.67 19.95
N LEU A 125 -0.71 11.78 20.05
CA LEU A 125 -0.10 11.16 18.87
C LEU A 125 -1.11 10.28 18.12
N ALA A 126 -1.99 9.56 18.84
CA ALA A 126 -3.08 8.82 18.22
C ALA A 126 -4.07 9.76 17.50
N PHE A 127 -4.37 10.92 18.09
CA PHE A 127 -5.23 11.93 17.47
C PHE A 127 -4.60 12.53 16.21
N VAL A 128 -3.36 13.01 16.28
CA VAL A 128 -2.62 13.59 15.14
C VAL A 128 -2.46 12.56 14.01
N GLY A 129 -2.13 11.32 14.35
CA GLY A 129 -2.03 10.23 13.39
C GLY A 129 -3.36 9.91 12.71
N SER A 130 -4.45 9.88 13.47
CA SER A 130 -5.78 9.48 12.98
C SER A 130 -6.51 10.58 12.21
N ALA A 131 -6.37 11.86 12.61
CA ALA A 131 -7.11 13.00 12.08
C ALA A 131 -6.92 13.28 10.57
N ALA A 132 -5.96 12.60 9.92
CA ALA A 132 -5.64 12.82 8.52
C ALA A 132 -5.72 11.56 7.64
N LEU A 133 -6.44 10.52 8.10
CA LEU A 133 -6.74 9.35 7.29
C LEU A 133 -7.77 9.68 6.20
N PRO A 134 -7.47 9.42 4.92
CA PRO A 134 -8.47 9.46 3.86
C PRO A 134 -9.56 8.41 4.14
N SER A 135 -10.84 8.78 3.97
CA SER A 135 -11.95 7.84 4.10
C SER A 135 -11.76 6.62 3.18
N ALA A 136 -11.96 5.41 3.73
CA ALA A 136 -11.91 4.16 2.98
C ALA A 136 -13.04 4.04 1.93
N ALA A 137 -14.05 4.92 1.98
CA ALA A 137 -15.10 5.04 0.98
C ALA A 137 -14.64 6.05 -0.09
N GLY A 138 -14.31 5.52 -1.28
CA GLY A 138 -13.61 6.26 -2.33
C GLY A 138 -14.17 7.65 -2.73
N LYS A 139 -13.25 8.46 -3.25
CA LYS A 139 -13.45 9.76 -3.93
C LYS A 139 -13.99 10.90 -3.05
N GLY A 140 -13.36 11.16 -1.91
CA GLY A 140 -13.52 12.42 -1.19
C GLY A 140 -12.33 12.72 -0.28
N LYS A 141 -11.95 14.00 -0.16
CA LYS A 141 -10.98 14.51 0.84
C LYS A 141 -11.50 14.48 2.28
N ASN A 142 -12.68 13.91 2.53
CA ASN A 142 -13.33 13.98 3.83
C ASN A 142 -12.73 12.96 4.80
N VAL A 143 -12.41 13.44 6.00
CA VAL A 143 -11.92 12.65 7.12
C VAL A 143 -13.06 11.79 7.66
N ASP A 144 -12.79 10.50 7.90
CA ASP A 144 -13.74 9.59 8.54
C ASP A 144 -13.75 9.80 10.05
N LEU A 145 -14.48 10.84 10.48
CA LEU A 145 -14.57 11.27 11.88
C LEU A 145 -14.91 10.12 12.86
N PRO A 146 -15.90 9.23 12.60
CA PRO A 146 -16.16 8.08 13.46
C PRO A 146 -14.94 7.16 13.66
N ALA A 147 -14.19 6.88 12.60
CA ALA A 147 -12.98 6.06 12.69
C ALA A 147 -11.88 6.74 13.51
N VAL A 148 -11.74 8.06 13.39
CA VAL A 148 -10.81 8.87 14.20
C VAL A 148 -11.18 8.77 15.67
N PHE A 149 -12.45 9.03 16.03
CA PHE A 149 -12.89 8.98 17.43
C PHE A 149 -12.72 7.59 18.04
N THR A 150 -13.00 6.53 17.27
CA THR A 150 -12.82 5.15 17.73
C THR A 150 -11.35 4.85 18.06
N ARG A 151 -10.42 5.30 17.21
CA ARG A 151 -8.97 5.11 17.42
C ARG A 151 -8.46 5.92 18.61
N VAL A 152 -8.93 7.15 18.76
CA VAL A 152 -8.54 8.02 19.88
C VAL A 152 -9.06 7.48 21.20
N ALA A 153 -10.33 7.05 21.25
CA ALA A 153 -10.91 6.42 22.43
C ALA A 153 -10.18 5.12 22.81
N ALA A 154 -9.82 4.29 21.83
CA ALA A 154 -9.03 3.10 22.07
C ALA A 154 -7.60 3.40 22.56
N ALA A 155 -6.95 4.41 21.98
CA ALA A 155 -5.64 4.86 22.44
C ALA A 155 -5.69 5.40 23.87
N ALA A 156 -6.75 6.13 24.24
CA ALA A 156 -6.98 6.57 25.61
C ALA A 156 -7.15 5.38 26.57
N ALA A 157 -7.99 4.40 26.22
CA ALA A 157 -8.15 3.18 27.02
C ALA A 157 -6.81 2.45 27.22
N ALA A 158 -6.00 2.34 26.17
CA ALA A 158 -4.67 1.74 26.23
C ALA A 158 -3.72 2.56 27.13
N ALA A 159 -3.68 3.88 26.98
CA ALA A 159 -2.80 4.78 27.72
C ALA A 159 -3.11 4.80 29.23
N PHE A 160 -4.39 4.82 29.59
CA PHE A 160 -4.81 4.70 30.99
C PHE A 160 -4.53 3.32 31.56
N ALA A 161 -4.79 2.25 30.81
CA ALA A 161 -4.46 0.88 31.23
C ALA A 161 -2.95 0.71 31.48
N PHE A 162 -2.10 1.29 30.62
CA PHE A 162 -0.66 1.34 30.82
C PHE A 162 -0.29 2.07 32.11
N SER A 163 -0.79 3.29 32.30
CA SER A 163 -0.45 4.13 33.46
C SER A 163 -0.89 3.49 34.77
N LEU A 164 -2.10 2.94 34.80
CA LEU A 164 -2.62 2.21 35.95
C LEU A 164 -1.75 0.98 36.23
N SER A 165 -1.49 0.17 35.20
CA SER A 165 -0.66 -1.02 35.33
C SER A 165 0.73 -0.67 35.84
N LEU A 166 1.38 0.36 35.30
CA LEU A 166 2.74 0.75 35.66
C LEU A 166 2.86 1.07 37.16
N GLY A 167 1.85 1.75 37.72
CA GLY A 167 1.76 2.04 39.16
C GLY A 167 1.70 0.80 40.06
N PHE A 168 1.20 -0.34 39.56
CA PHE A 168 1.23 -1.63 40.25
C PHE A 168 2.48 -2.44 39.90
N SER A 169 2.88 -2.46 38.63
CA SER A 169 4.00 -3.24 38.11
C SER A 169 5.31 -2.89 38.81
N HIS A 170 5.55 -1.62 39.13
CA HIS A 170 6.75 -1.20 39.87
C HIS A 170 6.85 -1.79 41.28
N LYS A 171 5.75 -2.25 41.87
CA LYS A 171 5.73 -2.89 43.20
C LYS A 171 5.96 -4.40 43.12
N ILE A 172 5.73 -4.99 41.94
CA ILE A 172 5.73 -6.44 41.73
C ILE A 172 6.99 -6.90 40.99
N PHE A 173 7.46 -6.10 40.04
CA PHE A 173 8.57 -6.43 39.15
C PHE A 173 9.77 -5.49 39.40
N THR A 174 10.97 -6.06 39.36
CA THR A 174 12.23 -5.32 39.44
C THR A 174 12.94 -5.32 38.08
N PRO A 175 13.66 -4.24 37.73
CA PRO A 175 14.44 -4.20 36.48
C PRO A 175 15.46 -5.36 36.44
N LEU A 176 15.49 -6.09 35.34
CA LEU A 176 16.45 -7.18 35.12
C LEU A 176 17.68 -6.60 34.43
N THR A 177 18.85 -6.76 35.02
CA THR A 177 20.12 -6.36 34.40
C THR A 177 20.95 -7.58 34.08
N TYR A 178 21.29 -7.77 32.80
CA TYR A 178 22.10 -8.90 32.32
C TYR A 178 23.12 -8.40 31.29
N TYR A 179 24.41 -8.64 31.52
CA TYR A 179 25.53 -8.15 30.67
C TYR A 179 25.45 -6.66 30.27
N GLY A 180 25.09 -5.77 31.20
CA GLY A 180 24.99 -4.32 30.94
C GLY A 180 23.73 -3.89 30.18
N LEU A 181 22.84 -4.83 29.85
CA LEU A 181 21.50 -4.53 29.33
C LEU A 181 20.50 -4.52 30.49
N THR A 182 19.91 -3.36 30.77
CA THR A 182 18.83 -3.22 31.76
C THR A 182 17.48 -3.27 31.06
N ILE A 183 16.70 -4.31 31.35
CA ILE A 183 15.33 -4.48 30.88
C ILE A 183 14.38 -4.01 31.99
N TYR A 184 13.65 -2.93 31.73
CA TYR A 184 12.61 -2.42 32.61
C TYR A 184 11.36 -3.32 32.52
N THR A 185 11.41 -4.45 33.23
CA THR A 185 10.32 -5.43 33.28
C THR A 185 8.96 -4.86 33.69
N PRO A 186 8.83 -3.82 34.56
CA PRO A 186 7.52 -3.22 34.83
C PRO A 186 6.91 -2.57 33.58
N VAL A 187 7.74 -1.90 32.78
CA VAL A 187 7.31 -1.24 31.54
C VAL A 187 6.86 -2.28 30.51
N LEU A 188 7.59 -3.39 30.39
CA LEU A 188 7.24 -4.47 29.47
C LEU A 188 5.92 -5.15 29.85
N ALA A 189 5.72 -5.45 31.14
CA ALA A 189 4.46 -6.02 31.65
C ALA A 189 3.27 -5.07 31.39
N SER A 190 3.46 -3.77 31.66
CA SER A 190 2.44 -2.75 31.40
C SER A 190 2.17 -2.54 29.92
N ALA A 191 3.18 -2.69 29.04
CA ALA A 191 3.01 -2.61 27.59
C ALA A 191 2.16 -3.78 27.03
N ILE A 192 2.28 -4.99 27.61
CA ILE A 192 1.41 -6.12 27.26
C ILE A 192 -0.04 -5.78 27.58
N LEU A 193 -0.32 -5.27 28.80
CA LEU A 193 -1.67 -4.87 29.19
C LEU A 193 -2.22 -3.71 28.34
N MET A 194 -1.37 -2.75 27.98
CA MET A 194 -1.71 -1.68 27.04
C MET A 194 -2.22 -2.23 25.71
N THR A 195 -1.56 -3.25 25.15
CA THR A 195 -1.98 -3.85 23.87
C THR A 195 -3.29 -4.63 23.98
N ALA A 196 -3.47 -5.38 25.06
CA ALA A 196 -4.72 -6.08 25.34
C ALA A 196 -5.88 -5.08 25.49
N ALA A 197 -5.67 -3.98 26.21
CA ALA A 197 -6.65 -2.91 26.38
C ALA A 197 -6.99 -2.21 25.05
N SER A 198 -5.99 -1.91 24.22
CA SER A 198 -6.21 -1.33 22.88
C SER A 198 -7.05 -2.25 22.00
N PHE A 199 -6.71 -3.54 21.95
CA PHE A 199 -7.45 -4.52 21.15
C PHE A 199 -8.89 -4.68 21.65
N ALA A 200 -9.07 -4.83 22.97
CA ALA A 200 -10.40 -4.95 23.58
C ALA A 200 -11.25 -3.70 23.33
N ALA A 201 -10.68 -2.50 23.45
CA ALA A 201 -11.37 -1.25 23.19
C ALA A 201 -11.81 -1.14 21.73
N ILE A 202 -10.93 -1.42 20.76
CA ILE A 202 -11.29 -1.38 19.34
C ILE A 202 -12.38 -2.42 19.01
N SER A 203 -12.22 -3.65 19.53
CA SER A 203 -13.19 -4.73 19.31
C SER A 203 -14.57 -4.36 19.86
N LEU A 204 -14.62 -3.82 21.08
CA LEU A 204 -15.85 -3.42 21.74
C LEU A 204 -16.50 -2.23 21.03
N LEU A 205 -15.74 -1.18 20.72
CA LEU A 205 -16.26 0.03 20.08
C LEU A 205 -16.82 -0.25 18.68
N ARG A 206 -16.16 -1.11 17.88
CA ARG A 206 -16.69 -1.52 16.57
C ARG A 206 -17.95 -2.36 16.70
N HIS A 207 -17.97 -3.30 17.65
CA HIS A 207 -19.14 -4.13 17.92
C HIS A 207 -20.36 -3.27 18.29
N LEU A 208 -20.17 -2.32 19.22
CA LEU A 208 -21.22 -1.40 19.66
C LEU A 208 -21.62 -0.37 18.60
N ALA A 209 -20.71 0.01 17.69
CA ALA A 209 -21.02 0.89 16.56
C ALA A 209 -21.87 0.22 15.47
N GLY A 210 -22.30 -1.04 15.67
CA GLY A 210 -23.11 -1.77 14.72
C GLY A 210 -22.35 -2.11 13.44
N GLU A 211 -21.02 -2.02 13.44
CA GLU A 211 -20.19 -2.67 12.42
C GLU A 211 -20.30 -4.17 12.67
N GLN A 212 -21.39 -4.78 12.16
CA GLN A 212 -21.51 -6.22 12.08
C GLN A 212 -20.31 -6.72 11.28
N GLN A 213 -19.30 -7.16 12.03
CA GLN A 213 -18.18 -7.89 11.54
C GLN A 213 -18.79 -9.06 10.78
N SER A 214 -18.67 -9.04 9.45
CA SER A 214 -18.59 -10.27 8.68
C SER A 214 -17.38 -11.00 9.25
N ALA A 215 -17.58 -11.70 10.37
CA ALA A 215 -16.54 -12.28 11.19
C ALA A 215 -16.01 -13.52 10.47
N SER A 216 -15.21 -13.28 9.42
CA SER A 216 -14.21 -14.27 9.08
C SER A 216 -13.16 -14.24 10.19
N PRO A 217 -12.74 -15.39 10.74
CA PRO A 217 -11.64 -15.49 11.71
C PRO A 217 -10.40 -14.71 11.27
N GLU A 218 -10.18 -14.66 9.95
CA GLU A 218 -9.12 -13.95 9.25
C GLU A 218 -9.01 -12.45 9.59
N LYS A 219 -10.12 -11.71 9.65
CA LYS A 219 -10.08 -10.26 9.92
C LYS A 219 -9.80 -9.96 11.39
N SER A 220 -10.33 -10.76 12.31
CA SER A 220 -10.04 -10.63 13.74
C SER A 220 -8.56 -10.95 14.02
N ALA A 221 -8.06 -12.05 13.43
CA ALA A 221 -6.65 -12.42 13.51
C ALA A 221 -5.74 -11.29 12.99
N SER A 222 -6.06 -10.70 11.83
CA SER A 222 -5.27 -9.60 11.27
C SER A 222 -5.13 -8.39 12.19
N GLU A 223 -6.17 -8.06 12.97
CA GLU A 223 -6.12 -6.92 13.89
C GLU A 223 -5.30 -7.24 15.16
N SER A 224 -5.40 -8.48 15.67
CA SER A 224 -4.54 -8.97 16.74
C SER A 224 -3.07 -8.97 16.34
N TYR A 225 -2.75 -9.42 15.12
CA TYR A 225 -1.39 -9.37 14.58
C TYR A 225 -0.84 -7.95 14.51
N ARG A 226 -1.68 -6.96 14.16
CA ARG A 226 -1.28 -5.54 14.12
C ARG A 226 -0.88 -4.98 15.48
N HIS A 227 -1.64 -5.32 16.51
CA HIS A 227 -1.33 -4.89 17.88
C HIS A 227 -0.11 -5.63 18.44
N GLY A 228 0.05 -6.92 18.12
CA GLY A 228 1.22 -7.70 18.49
C GLY A 228 2.51 -7.19 17.81
N ALA A 229 2.46 -6.87 16.52
CA ALA A 229 3.59 -6.27 15.81
C ALA A 229 3.97 -4.90 16.37
N ALA A 230 2.96 -4.08 16.72
CA ALA A 230 3.19 -2.79 17.38
C ALA A 230 3.86 -2.97 18.76
N LEU A 231 3.42 -3.94 19.57
CA LEU A 231 4.06 -4.27 20.86
C LEU A 231 5.53 -4.63 20.68
N LEU A 232 5.84 -5.51 19.73
CA LEU A 232 7.22 -5.93 19.46
C LEU A 232 8.09 -4.74 19.04
N CYS A 233 7.61 -3.93 18.09
CA CYS A 233 8.33 -2.74 17.62
C CYS A 233 8.60 -1.77 18.78
N VAL A 234 7.59 -1.49 19.59
CA VAL A 234 7.70 -0.52 20.69
C VAL A 234 8.55 -1.07 21.84
N SER A 235 8.47 -2.36 22.13
CA SER A 235 9.31 -3.00 23.15
C SER A 235 10.78 -2.99 22.73
N LEU A 236 11.08 -3.33 21.48
CA LEU A 236 12.43 -3.25 20.93
C LEU A 236 12.96 -1.82 20.94
N LEU A 237 12.11 -0.86 20.57
CA LEU A 237 12.46 0.55 20.57
C LEU A 237 12.71 1.05 22.00
N HIS A 238 11.88 0.67 22.97
CA HIS A 238 12.09 1.01 24.38
C HIS A 238 13.41 0.43 24.92
N ILE A 239 13.70 -0.83 24.61
CA ILE A 239 14.98 -1.47 24.99
C ILE A 239 16.15 -0.70 24.36
N ALA A 240 16.07 -0.36 23.07
CA ALA A 240 17.10 0.40 22.39
C ALA A 240 17.32 1.79 23.01
N PHE A 241 16.26 2.55 23.27
CA PHE A 241 16.35 3.87 23.92
C PHE A 241 16.84 3.77 25.37
N SER A 242 16.47 2.72 26.11
CA SER A 242 16.96 2.51 27.47
C SER A 242 18.45 2.18 27.55
N HIS A 243 18.99 1.53 26.51
CA HIS A 243 20.40 1.14 26.46
C HIS A 243 21.30 2.21 25.82
N PHE A 244 20.86 2.80 24.71
CA PHE A 244 21.63 3.77 23.93
C PHE A 244 21.29 5.23 24.26
N GLY A 245 20.23 5.48 25.03
CA GLY A 245 19.74 6.82 25.34
C GLY A 245 19.04 7.51 24.16
N ILE A 246 18.71 8.79 24.36
CA ILE A 246 18.03 9.64 23.36
C ILE A 246 18.90 9.86 22.10
N GLU A 247 20.22 9.78 22.25
CA GLU A 247 21.20 9.87 21.15
C GLU A 247 20.92 8.85 20.04
N PHE A 248 20.40 7.67 20.39
CA PHE A 248 19.96 6.67 19.43
C PHE A 248 18.89 7.22 18.47
N GLY A 249 17.92 7.97 19.00
CA GLY A 249 16.88 8.61 18.19
C GLY A 249 17.46 9.66 17.25
N LEU A 250 18.43 10.45 17.72
CA LEU A 250 19.10 11.49 16.93
C LEU A 250 19.91 10.94 15.76
N VAL A 251 20.40 9.69 15.84
CA VAL A 251 21.11 9.05 14.73
C VAL A 251 20.15 8.27 13.82
N VAL A 252 19.23 7.50 14.41
CA VAL A 252 18.34 6.60 13.66
C VAL A 252 17.31 7.38 12.85
N VAL A 253 16.75 8.47 13.38
CA VAL A 253 15.73 9.24 12.66
C VAL A 253 16.29 9.90 11.39
N PRO A 254 17.43 10.62 11.41
CA PRO A 254 18.06 11.14 10.19
C PRO A 254 18.55 10.03 9.26
N ALA A 255 19.08 8.93 9.78
CA ALA A 255 19.51 7.81 8.96
C ALA A 255 18.33 7.16 8.21
N ALA A 256 17.21 6.94 8.89
CA ALA A 256 15.98 6.42 8.28
C ALA A 256 15.40 7.40 7.26
N PHE A 257 15.43 8.71 7.54
CA PHE A 257 15.02 9.73 6.59
C PHE A 257 15.93 9.76 5.35
N ALA A 258 17.25 9.71 5.55
CA ALA A 258 18.21 9.64 4.46
C ALA A 258 18.03 8.37 3.62
N ALA A 259 17.75 7.24 4.25
CA ALA A 259 17.47 5.98 3.57
C ALA A 259 16.17 6.05 2.74
N ASP A 260 15.08 6.62 3.29
CA ASP A 260 13.82 6.83 2.55
C ASP A 260 14.01 7.79 1.37
N LEU A 261 14.78 8.87 1.57
CA LEU A 261 15.12 9.81 0.51
C LEU A 261 15.95 9.12 -0.59
N ALA A 262 16.98 8.36 -0.20
CA ALA A 262 17.82 7.61 -1.11
C ALA A 262 17.01 6.57 -1.91
N TYR A 263 16.12 5.84 -1.24
CA TYR A 263 15.22 4.88 -1.88
C TYR A 263 14.29 5.54 -2.92
N LYS A 264 13.69 6.68 -2.57
CA LYS A 264 12.85 7.44 -3.51
C LYS A 264 13.63 7.98 -4.70
N ILE A 265 14.83 8.50 -4.47
CA ILE A 265 15.71 8.96 -5.54
C ILE A 265 16.06 7.76 -6.43
N HIS A 266 16.41 6.62 -5.85
CA HIS A 266 16.74 5.40 -6.58
C HIS A 266 15.59 4.93 -7.47
N ILE A 267 14.36 4.87 -6.95
CA ILE A 267 13.18 4.49 -7.75
C ILE A 267 12.91 5.49 -8.87
N ARG A 268 13.06 6.79 -8.63
CA ARG A 268 12.88 7.81 -9.67
C ARG A 268 13.91 7.66 -10.80
N LEU A 269 15.16 7.40 -10.44
CA LEU A 269 16.26 7.17 -11.38
C LEU A 269 16.03 5.89 -12.19
N LEU A 270 15.59 4.80 -11.54
CA LEU A 270 15.22 3.56 -12.24
C LEU A 270 14.12 3.83 -13.28
N GLY A 271 13.09 4.60 -12.91
CA GLY A 271 12.02 4.99 -13.83
C GLY A 271 12.52 5.85 -15.01
N GLN A 272 13.54 6.70 -14.82
CA GLN A 272 14.15 7.48 -15.90
C GLN A 272 14.99 6.60 -16.84
N LYS A 273 15.89 5.77 -16.30
CA LYS A 273 16.71 4.85 -17.09
C LYS A 273 15.84 3.91 -17.93
N MET A 274 14.74 3.43 -17.36
CA MET A 274 13.80 2.58 -18.09
C MET A 274 13.17 3.33 -19.28
N ARG A 275 12.79 4.61 -19.09
CA ARG A 275 12.26 5.45 -20.18
C ARG A 275 13.30 5.71 -21.27
N GLU A 276 14.54 6.01 -20.92
CA GLU A 276 15.63 6.22 -21.88
C GLU A 276 15.86 4.97 -22.74
N ILE A 277 15.88 3.78 -22.13
CA ILE A 277 15.98 2.51 -22.86
C ILE A 277 14.81 2.33 -23.83
N TYR A 278 13.58 2.60 -23.38
CA TYR A 278 12.39 2.49 -24.23
C TYR A 278 12.40 3.51 -25.38
N GLU A 279 12.82 4.75 -25.14
CA GLU A 279 12.95 5.78 -26.20
C GLU A 279 14.03 5.42 -27.21
N SER A 280 15.21 4.98 -26.76
CA SER A 280 16.29 4.55 -27.65
C SER A 280 15.85 3.37 -28.53
N ASN A 281 15.15 2.39 -27.96
CA ASN A 281 14.65 1.24 -28.70
C ASN A 281 13.58 1.67 -29.73
N ARG A 282 12.69 2.60 -29.36
CA ARG A 282 11.70 3.17 -30.29
C ARG A 282 12.36 3.91 -31.46
N ILE A 283 13.37 4.74 -31.20
CA ILE A 283 14.10 5.47 -32.24
C ILE A 283 14.83 4.49 -33.17
N TYR A 284 15.47 3.46 -32.60
CA TYR A 284 16.12 2.40 -33.37
C TYR A 284 15.14 1.70 -34.32
N LEU A 285 14.00 1.23 -33.80
CA LEU A 285 12.98 0.58 -34.62
C LEU A 285 12.40 1.51 -35.70
N SER A 286 12.15 2.78 -35.36
CA SER A 286 11.68 3.77 -36.34
C SER A 286 12.70 4.00 -37.45
N THR A 287 14.00 4.02 -37.12
CA THR A 287 15.07 4.20 -38.11
C THR A 287 15.16 2.99 -39.04
N VAL A 288 15.07 1.78 -38.49
CA VAL A 288 15.02 0.53 -39.26
C VAL A 288 13.81 0.51 -40.20
N GLU A 289 12.63 0.93 -39.72
CA GLU A 289 11.41 1.01 -40.55
C GLU A 289 11.55 2.03 -41.69
N VAL A 290 12.17 3.19 -41.44
CA VAL A 290 12.43 4.21 -42.48
C VAL A 290 13.42 3.69 -43.51
N LEU A 291 14.54 3.09 -43.09
CA LEU A 291 15.53 2.52 -44.00
C LEU A 291 14.93 1.43 -44.88
N SER A 292 14.17 0.53 -44.27
CA SER A 292 13.44 -0.53 -44.96
C SER A 292 12.44 0.04 -45.99
N SER A 293 11.69 1.07 -45.62
CA SER A 293 10.74 1.73 -46.53
C SER A 293 11.44 2.45 -47.69
N ALA A 294 12.64 2.99 -47.47
CA ALA A 294 13.44 3.61 -48.51
C ALA A 294 13.97 2.58 -49.53
N ILE A 295 14.28 1.36 -49.07
CA ILE A 295 14.65 0.24 -49.95
C ILE A 295 13.43 -0.19 -50.79
N ASP A 296 12.26 -0.38 -50.15
CA ASP A 296 11.00 -0.69 -50.84
C ASP A 296 10.64 0.36 -51.91
N ALA A 297 10.99 1.63 -51.69
CA ALA A 297 10.72 2.71 -52.65
C ALA A 297 11.66 2.72 -53.87
N ARG A 298 12.84 2.08 -53.79
CA ARG A 298 13.76 1.93 -54.94
C ARG A 298 13.35 0.80 -55.87
N GLU A 299 12.58 -0.17 -55.38
CA GLU A 299 12.11 -1.29 -56.18
C GLU A 299 10.80 -0.96 -56.91
N GLU A 300 10.74 -1.30 -58.19
CA GLU A 300 9.54 -1.09 -59.03
C GLU A 300 8.34 -1.97 -58.60
N ILE A 301 8.57 -2.97 -57.74
CA ILE A 301 7.62 -4.05 -57.38
C ILE A 301 6.68 -3.67 -56.19
N GLY A 302 6.84 -2.49 -55.60
CA GLY A 302 5.72 -1.77 -54.99
C GLY A 302 5.71 -1.63 -53.46
N MET A 303 5.15 -0.50 -53.06
CA MET A 303 5.05 -0.03 -51.68
C MET A 303 4.36 -1.03 -50.73
N GLY A 304 5.00 -1.30 -49.58
CA GLY A 304 4.39 -2.02 -48.46
C GLY A 304 4.65 -3.53 -48.43
N HIS A 305 5.55 -4.05 -49.27
CA HIS A 305 6.01 -5.45 -49.20
C HIS A 305 6.59 -5.76 -47.82
N VAL A 306 7.52 -4.94 -47.33
CA VAL A 306 8.20 -5.24 -46.06
C VAL A 306 7.25 -5.15 -44.86
N SER A 307 6.28 -4.23 -44.87
CA SER A 307 5.28 -4.16 -43.80
C SER A 307 4.42 -5.42 -43.71
N ARG A 308 4.02 -5.99 -44.86
CA ARG A 308 3.27 -7.26 -44.92
C ARG A 308 4.12 -8.45 -44.46
N THR A 309 5.36 -8.55 -44.94
CA THR A 309 6.30 -9.62 -44.55
C THR A 309 6.55 -9.63 -43.04
N ARG A 310 6.73 -8.44 -42.44
CA ARG A 310 6.82 -8.28 -40.98
C ARG A 310 5.57 -8.79 -40.26
N ILE A 311 4.37 -8.40 -40.70
CA ILE A 311 3.11 -8.82 -40.08
C ILE A 311 2.97 -10.35 -40.14
N TYR A 312 3.20 -10.95 -41.31
CA TYR A 312 3.10 -12.40 -41.48
C TYR A 312 4.13 -13.17 -40.64
N ALA A 313 5.38 -12.71 -40.59
CA ALA A 313 6.42 -13.33 -39.78
C ALA A 313 6.07 -13.30 -38.28
N VAL A 314 5.61 -12.15 -37.77
CA VAL A 314 5.23 -12.01 -36.35
C VAL A 314 4.01 -12.85 -35.99
N GLU A 315 2.97 -12.86 -36.83
CA GLU A 315 1.76 -13.68 -36.58
C GLU A 315 2.07 -15.18 -36.66
N LEU A 316 2.92 -15.60 -37.60
CA LEU A 316 3.38 -16.98 -37.67
C LEU A 316 4.17 -17.37 -36.42
N GLY A 317 5.08 -16.51 -35.95
CA GLY A 317 5.84 -16.75 -34.73
C GLY A 317 4.97 -16.88 -33.48
N LYS A 318 3.90 -16.07 -33.38
CA LYS A 318 2.92 -16.18 -32.28
C LYS A 318 2.19 -17.53 -32.32
N LEU A 319 1.79 -17.98 -33.51
CA LEU A 319 1.12 -19.28 -33.68
C LEU A 319 2.04 -20.46 -33.33
N MET A 320 3.35 -20.30 -33.53
CA MET A 320 4.38 -21.30 -33.18
C MET A 320 4.78 -21.27 -31.70
N GLY A 321 4.21 -20.36 -30.88
CA GLY A 321 4.50 -20.27 -29.44
C GLY A 321 5.88 -19.68 -29.12
N ILE A 322 6.46 -18.92 -30.04
CA ILE A 322 7.78 -18.28 -29.89
C ILE A 322 7.75 -17.21 -28.76
N GLY A 323 8.84 -17.09 -28.00
CA GLY A 323 8.93 -16.14 -26.89
C GLY A 323 8.93 -14.67 -27.34
N ALA A 324 8.65 -13.74 -26.40
CA ALA A 324 8.54 -12.31 -26.72
C ALA A 324 9.83 -11.70 -27.30
N ASP A 325 10.98 -12.12 -26.80
CA ASP A 325 12.29 -11.62 -27.26
C ASP A 325 12.62 -12.13 -28.66
N GLU A 326 12.34 -13.42 -28.92
CA GLU A 326 12.51 -14.05 -30.23
C GLU A 326 11.52 -13.49 -31.27
N LEU A 327 10.29 -13.16 -30.87
CA LEU A 327 9.31 -12.44 -31.70
C LEU A 327 9.80 -11.05 -32.10
N ASN A 328 10.46 -10.33 -31.20
CA ASN A 328 11.08 -9.03 -31.51
C ASN A 328 12.26 -9.19 -32.48
N ALA A 329 13.09 -10.21 -32.29
CA ALA A 329 14.18 -10.53 -33.22
C ALA A 329 13.63 -10.88 -34.62
N LEU A 330 12.58 -11.69 -34.70
CA LEU A 330 11.90 -12.06 -35.94
C LEU A 330 11.29 -10.83 -36.65
N LYS A 331 10.69 -9.92 -35.88
CA LYS A 331 10.15 -8.64 -36.39
C LYS A 331 11.25 -7.77 -37.01
N ILE A 332 12.38 -7.63 -36.34
CA ILE A 332 13.53 -6.85 -36.82
C ILE A 332 14.16 -7.53 -38.04
N GLY A 333 14.31 -8.86 -38.03
CA GLY A 333 14.83 -9.63 -39.15
C GLY A 333 13.97 -9.51 -40.41
N ALA A 334 12.65 -9.56 -40.27
CA ALA A 334 11.73 -9.36 -41.40
C ALA A 334 11.81 -7.95 -41.99
N LEU A 335 12.01 -6.92 -41.16
CA LEU A 335 12.21 -5.54 -41.61
C LEU A 335 13.52 -5.35 -42.38
N LEU A 336 14.57 -6.08 -42.03
CA LEU A 336 15.92 -5.92 -42.54
C LEU A 336 16.33 -6.96 -43.60
N HIS A 337 15.48 -7.93 -43.93
CA HIS A 337 15.88 -9.09 -44.76
C HIS A 337 16.47 -8.70 -46.13
N ASP A 338 15.99 -7.59 -46.69
CA ASP A 338 16.41 -7.06 -47.99
C ASP A 338 17.41 -5.89 -47.91
N ILE A 339 18.01 -5.64 -46.73
CA ILE A 339 18.98 -4.54 -46.56
C ILE A 339 20.18 -4.65 -47.50
N GLY A 340 20.56 -5.87 -47.90
CA GLY A 340 21.66 -6.12 -48.83
C GLY A 340 21.44 -5.55 -50.23
N LYS A 341 20.19 -5.27 -50.62
CA LYS A 341 19.85 -4.69 -51.93
C LYS A 341 20.28 -3.22 -52.06
N LEU A 342 20.67 -2.56 -50.96
CA LEU A 342 21.29 -1.23 -51.00
C LEU A 342 22.58 -1.19 -51.83
N GLY A 343 23.37 -2.28 -51.83
CA GLY A 343 24.64 -2.34 -52.55
C GLY A 343 24.53 -2.69 -54.03
N VAL A 344 23.33 -2.98 -54.53
CA VAL A 344 23.10 -3.44 -55.90
C VAL A 344 22.76 -2.24 -56.81
N PRO A 345 23.47 -2.06 -57.94
CA PRO A 345 23.18 -1.01 -58.92
C PRO A 345 21.76 -1.09 -59.50
N ASP A 346 21.10 0.06 -59.73
CA ASP A 346 19.71 0.13 -60.20
C ASP A 346 19.47 -0.62 -61.52
N HIS A 347 20.44 -0.60 -62.44
CA HIS A 347 20.33 -1.30 -63.73
C HIS A 347 20.34 -2.84 -63.61
N ILE A 348 20.82 -3.38 -62.48
CA ILE A 348 20.76 -4.80 -62.14
C ILE A 348 19.46 -5.08 -61.38
N LEU A 349 19.12 -4.22 -60.41
CA LEU A 349 17.95 -4.37 -59.54
C LEU A 349 16.63 -4.27 -60.33
N ASN A 350 16.57 -3.34 -61.28
CA ASN A 350 15.39 -3.06 -62.12
C ASN A 350 15.57 -3.58 -63.55
N LYS A 351 16.41 -4.61 -63.75
CA LYS A 351 16.56 -5.20 -65.09
C LYS A 351 15.20 -5.77 -65.50
N PRO A 352 14.56 -5.26 -66.58
CA PRO A 352 13.36 -5.87 -67.10
C PRO A 352 13.74 -7.28 -67.60
N GLY A 353 13.13 -8.28 -66.98
CA GLY A 353 13.22 -9.67 -67.42
C GLY A 353 12.60 -9.86 -68.79
#